data_AF-A0A5S5ACC3-F1
#
_entry.id   AF-A0A5S5ACC3-F1
#
_cell.length_a   1.000
_cell.length_b   1.000
_cell.length_c   1.000
_cell.angle_alpha   90.00
_cell.angle_beta   90.00
_cell.angle_gamma   90.00
#
_symmetry.space_group_name_H-M   'P 1'
#
loop_
_entity.id
_entity.type
_entity.pdbx_description
1 polymer ?
#
loop_
_entity_poly.entity_id
_entity_poly.type
_entity_poly.pdbx_seq_one_letter_code
_entity_poly.pdbx_strand_id
1 'polypeptide(L)'
;MLAISVDSVFVHKAWQEVELSKLVEGGLPYPMLSDAGGDIGRIYGVYDEEVKVDVRGTFIIDPDGVVQAFEILIPPVGRNPEEFIRWIKALQHVRKTGGAEVTPSGWEPGCPVLKPGVNLVGKVWEEWKQN
;
A
#
# COMPACT_ATOMS: atom_id res chain seq x y z
N MET A 1 -3.51 -8.70 -4.13
CA MET A 1 -3.33 -7.31 -4.61
C MET A 1 -4.34 -7.04 -5.71
N LEU A 2 -4.69 -5.79 -5.96
CA LEU A 2 -5.55 -5.36 -7.07
C LEU A 2 -4.85 -4.18 -7.74
N ALA A 3 -4.78 -4.17 -9.07
CA ALA A 3 -4.34 -3.00 -9.84
C ALA A 3 -5.56 -2.33 -10.48
N ILE A 4 -5.60 -1.00 -10.52
CA ILE A 4 -6.74 -0.24 -11.04
C ILE A 4 -6.20 0.88 -11.94
N SER A 5 -6.89 1.15 -13.05
CA SER A 5 -6.75 2.38 -13.81
C SER A 5 -8.06 2.72 -14.52
N VAL A 6 -8.09 3.90 -15.13
CA VAL A 6 -9.19 4.38 -15.98
C VAL A 6 -9.34 3.63 -17.32
N ASP A 7 -8.40 2.74 -17.65
CA ASP A 7 -8.42 1.97 -18.89
C ASP A 7 -9.53 0.91 -18.89
N SER A 8 -10.01 0.56 -20.07
CA SER A 8 -11.00 -0.51 -20.23
C SER A 8 -10.40 -1.90 -19.94
N VAL A 9 -11.26 -2.86 -19.58
CA VAL A 9 -10.86 -4.27 -19.42
C VAL A 9 -10.22 -4.87 -20.69
N PHE A 10 -10.54 -4.34 -21.87
CA PHE A 10 -9.95 -4.78 -23.14
C PHE A 10 -8.49 -4.34 -23.26
N VAL A 11 -8.19 -3.10 -22.84
CA VAL A 11 -6.81 -2.58 -22.77
C VAL A 11 -6.00 -3.39 -21.77
N HIS A 12 -6.56 -3.64 -20.58
CA HIS A 12 -5.94 -4.49 -19.56
C HIS A 12 -5.61 -5.89 -20.07
N LYS A 13 -6.55 -6.53 -20.77
CA LYS A 13 -6.30 -7.84 -21.38
C LYS A 13 -5.17 -7.79 -22.41
N ALA A 14 -5.22 -6.83 -23.33
CA ALA A 14 -4.17 -6.67 -24.34
C ALA A 14 -2.81 -6.41 -23.69
N TRP A 15 -2.75 -5.59 -22.64
CA TRP A 15 -1.51 -5.28 -21.93
C TRP A 15 -0.96 -6.49 -21.17
N GLN A 16 -1.83 -7.27 -20.53
CA GLN A 16 -1.47 -8.55 -19.89
C GLN A 16 -0.84 -9.51 -20.90
N GLU A 17 -1.49 -9.71 -22.05
CA GLU A 17 -1.09 -10.69 -23.06
C GLU A 17 0.16 -10.28 -23.83
N VAL A 18 0.31 -8.99 -24.13
CA VAL A 18 1.33 -8.50 -25.07
C VAL A 18 2.57 -7.93 -24.38
N GLU A 19 2.44 -7.30 -23.22
CA GLU A 19 3.55 -6.63 -22.53
C GLU A 19 3.92 -7.33 -21.22
N LEU A 20 2.96 -7.44 -20.28
CA LEU A 20 3.24 -7.91 -18.92
C LEU A 20 3.68 -9.37 -18.88
N SER A 21 3.13 -10.22 -19.76
CA SER A 21 3.54 -11.63 -19.92
C SER A 21 5.01 -11.80 -20.33
N LYS A 22 5.63 -10.77 -20.93
CA LYS A 22 7.04 -10.76 -21.33
C LYS A 22 7.94 -10.14 -20.27
N LEU A 23 7.40 -9.21 -19.47
CA LEU A 23 8.12 -8.56 -18.37
C LEU A 23 8.17 -9.44 -17.12
N VAL A 24 7.10 -10.19 -16.88
CA VAL A 24 6.95 -11.10 -15.74
C VAL A 24 6.45 -12.43 -16.31
N GLU A 25 7.14 -13.53 -15.98
CA GLU A 25 6.72 -14.86 -16.41
C GLU A 25 5.29 -15.15 -15.93
N GLY A 26 4.39 -15.44 -16.87
CA GLY A 26 2.96 -15.67 -16.59
C GLY A 26 2.12 -14.39 -16.44
N GLY A 27 2.73 -13.20 -16.58
CA GLY A 27 2.07 -11.91 -16.40
C GLY A 27 1.78 -11.57 -14.95
N LEU A 28 0.93 -10.57 -14.70
CA LEU A 28 0.55 -10.21 -13.34
C LEU A 28 -0.37 -11.28 -12.72
N PRO A 29 -0.06 -11.78 -11.51
CA PRO A 29 -0.82 -12.85 -10.86
C PRO A 29 -2.06 -12.34 -10.09
N TYR A 30 -2.54 -11.14 -10.42
CA TYR A 30 -3.65 -10.49 -9.73
C TYR A 30 -4.54 -9.69 -10.69
N PRO A 31 -5.81 -9.43 -10.33
CA PRO A 31 -6.75 -8.70 -11.18
C PRO A 31 -6.29 -7.26 -11.49
N MET A 32 -6.53 -6.85 -12.73
CA MET A 32 -6.52 -5.45 -13.17
C MET A 32 -7.97 -4.99 -13.36
N LEU A 33 -8.44 -4.08 -12.51
CA LEU A 33 -9.77 -3.50 -12.58
C LEU A 33 -9.79 -2.28 -13.49
N SER A 34 -10.93 -2.09 -14.13
CA SER A 34 -11.25 -0.90 -14.91
C SER A 34 -12.11 0.04 -14.07
N ASP A 35 -11.63 1.26 -13.88
CA ASP A 35 -12.39 2.39 -13.35
C ASP A 35 -12.75 3.34 -14.50
N ALA A 36 -13.40 2.80 -15.53
CA ALA A 36 -13.83 3.57 -16.69
C ALA A 36 -14.83 4.66 -16.25
N GLY A 37 -14.34 5.89 -16.16
CA GLY A 37 -15.09 7.02 -15.62
C GLY A 37 -14.33 7.77 -14.51
N GLY A 38 -13.43 7.10 -13.79
CA GLY A 38 -12.63 7.68 -12.72
C GLY A 38 -13.34 7.79 -11.36
N ASP A 39 -14.46 7.10 -11.17
CA ASP A 39 -15.29 7.26 -9.97
C ASP A 39 -14.61 6.67 -8.74
N ILE A 40 -13.91 5.54 -8.88
CA ILE A 40 -13.11 4.96 -7.80
C ILE A 40 -11.93 5.89 -7.50
N GLY A 41 -11.21 6.35 -8.53
CA GLY A 41 -10.11 7.29 -8.37
C GLY A 41 -10.51 8.56 -7.63
N ARG A 42 -11.71 9.12 -7.91
CA ARG A 42 -12.27 10.28 -7.19
C ARG A 42 -12.55 9.97 -5.73
N ILE A 43 -13.16 8.83 -5.42
CA ILE A 43 -13.45 8.40 -4.04
C ILE A 43 -12.15 8.28 -3.23
N TYR A 44 -11.09 7.77 -3.85
CA TYR A 44 -9.78 7.61 -3.23
C TYR A 44 -8.90 8.87 -3.32
N GLY A 45 -9.39 9.95 -3.94
CA GLY A 45 -8.67 11.23 -4.06
C GLY A 45 -7.43 11.19 -4.95
N VAL A 46 -7.38 10.26 -5.90
CA VAL A 46 -6.24 10.07 -6.82
C VAL A 46 -6.58 10.37 -8.27
N TYR A 47 -7.82 10.67 -8.61
CA TYR A 47 -8.21 11.03 -9.96
C TYR A 47 -7.85 12.49 -10.28
N ASP A 48 -7.12 12.69 -11.37
CA ASP A 48 -6.84 14.02 -11.92
C ASP A 48 -7.92 14.42 -12.93
N GLU A 49 -8.66 15.48 -12.60
CA GLU A 49 -9.78 15.96 -13.41
C GLU A 49 -9.36 16.63 -14.71
N GLU A 50 -8.14 17.14 -14.82
CA GLU A 50 -7.67 17.84 -16.02
C GLU A 50 -7.19 16.83 -17.07
N VAL A 51 -6.35 15.88 -16.65
CA VAL A 51 -5.78 14.87 -17.56
C VAL A 51 -6.57 13.56 -17.62
N LYS A 52 -7.60 13.41 -16.78
CA LYS A 52 -8.55 12.28 -16.78
C LYS A 52 -7.89 10.92 -16.51
N VAL A 53 -6.88 10.91 -15.65
CA VAL A 53 -6.16 9.69 -15.22
C VAL A 53 -5.94 9.68 -13.71
N ASP A 54 -5.65 8.51 -13.16
CA ASP A 54 -5.24 8.41 -11.75
C ASP A 54 -3.76 8.76 -11.57
N VAL A 55 -3.43 9.55 -10.53
CA VAL A 55 -2.07 9.62 -9.99
C VAL A 55 -1.72 8.31 -9.26
N ARG A 56 -0.46 8.13 -8.87
CA ARG A 56 0.01 6.85 -8.32
C ARG A 56 -0.38 6.68 -6.85
N GLY A 57 -1.61 6.23 -6.62
CA GLY A 57 -2.08 5.81 -5.30
C GLY A 57 -1.81 4.33 -5.01
N THR A 58 -1.47 4.03 -3.76
CA THR A 58 -1.49 2.66 -3.21
C THR A 58 -2.16 2.69 -1.84
N PHE A 59 -3.12 1.81 -1.61
CA PHE A 59 -3.89 1.74 -0.37
C PHE A 59 -3.80 0.33 0.22
N ILE A 60 -3.55 0.23 1.52
CA ILE A 60 -3.61 -1.01 2.28
C ILE A 60 -4.92 -1.00 3.06
N ILE A 61 -5.80 -1.94 2.73
CA ILE A 61 -7.12 -2.10 3.34
C ILE A 61 -7.10 -3.39 4.17
N ASP A 62 -7.56 -3.31 5.42
CA ASP A 62 -7.62 -4.46 6.31
C ASP A 62 -8.86 -5.36 6.05
N PRO A 63 -8.96 -6.53 6.72
CA PRO A 63 -10.11 -7.42 6.55
C PRO A 63 -11.47 -6.84 6.96
N ASP A 64 -11.49 -5.74 7.72
CA ASP A 64 -12.73 -5.07 8.14
C ASP A 64 -13.12 -3.95 7.15
N GLY A 65 -12.36 -3.79 6.06
CA GLY A 65 -12.60 -2.80 5.01
C GLY A 65 -12.06 -1.41 5.34
N VAL A 66 -11.20 -1.27 6.35
CA VAL A 66 -10.64 0.02 6.78
C VAL A 66 -9.28 0.26 6.11
N VAL A 67 -9.09 1.46 5.56
CA VAL A 67 -7.79 1.90 5.04
C VAL A 67 -6.85 2.11 6.23
N GLN A 68 -5.76 1.34 6.28
CA GLN A 68 -4.76 1.38 7.35
C GLN A 68 -3.52 2.17 6.98
N ALA A 69 -3.17 2.22 5.69
CA ALA A 69 -2.05 3.00 5.18
C ALA A 69 -2.28 3.33 3.70
N PHE A 70 -1.73 4.45 3.26
CA PHE A 70 -1.71 4.80 1.84
C PHE A 70 -0.48 5.64 1.48
N GLU A 71 -0.12 5.59 0.21
CA GLU A 71 0.91 6.44 -0.40
C GLU A 71 0.35 7.02 -1.70
N ILE A 72 0.57 8.31 -1.94
CA ILE A 72 0.25 8.98 -3.20
C ILE A 72 1.54 9.60 -3.73
N LEU A 73 1.96 9.16 -4.91
CA LEU A 73 3.13 9.68 -5.61
C LEU A 73 2.73 10.36 -6.91
N ILE A 74 3.47 11.40 -7.27
CA ILE A 74 3.35 12.02 -8.60
C ILE A 74 3.74 11.00 -9.70
N PRO A 75 3.19 11.11 -10.92
CA PRO A 75 3.47 10.19 -12.02
C PRO A 75 4.96 9.88 -12.33
N PRO A 76 5.93 10.80 -12.20
CA PRO A 76 7.33 10.49 -12.53
C PRO A 76 8.08 9.69 -11.45
N VAL A 77 7.51 9.50 -10.25
CA VAL A 77 8.18 8.80 -9.15
C VAL A 77 7.63 7.38 -9.01
N GLY A 78 8.53 6.40 -9.00
CA GLY A 78 8.20 4.99 -8.78
C GLY A 78 7.92 4.68 -7.31
N ARG A 79 7.09 3.66 -7.09
CA ARG A 79 6.78 3.10 -5.75
C ARG A 79 7.89 2.17 -5.28
N ASN A 80 8.01 1.98 -3.97
CA ASN A 80 8.90 0.97 -3.37
C ASN A 80 8.10 -0.23 -2.82
N PRO A 81 8.06 -1.39 -3.51
CA PRO A 81 7.32 -2.58 -3.05
C PRO A 81 7.74 -3.09 -1.68
N GLU A 82 9.03 -2.99 -1.34
CA GLU A 82 9.54 -3.48 -0.05
C GLU A 82 8.93 -2.73 1.14
N GLU A 83 8.67 -1.43 0.97
CA GLU A 83 8.05 -0.63 2.02
C GLU A 83 6.58 -1.03 2.25
N PHE A 84 5.84 -1.33 1.17
CA PHE A 84 4.48 -1.86 1.32
C PHE A 84 4.47 -3.24 1.99
N ILE A 85 5.42 -4.11 1.66
CA ILE A 85 5.57 -5.40 2.33
C ILE A 85 5.88 -5.18 3.83
N ARG A 86 6.75 -4.22 4.16
CA ARG A 86 7.07 -3.85 5.55
C ARG A 86 5.83 -3.35 6.29
N TRP A 87 5.05 -2.44 5.68
CA TRP A 87 3.79 -1.96 6.24
C TRP A 87 2.80 -3.09 6.47
N ILE A 88 2.58 -3.98 5.50
CA ILE A 88 1.68 -5.13 5.65
C ILE A 88 2.07 -5.98 6.85
N LYS A 89 3.36 -6.30 6.99
CA LYS A 89 3.86 -7.11 8.13
C LYS A 89 3.68 -6.38 9.46
N ALA A 90 3.92 -5.08 9.50
CA ALA A 90 3.75 -4.25 10.68
C ALA A 90 2.28 -4.17 11.11
N LEU A 91 1.38 -3.90 10.15
CA LEU A 91 -0.07 -3.83 10.37
C LEU A 91 -0.63 -5.19 10.82
N GLN A 92 -0.17 -6.29 10.23
CA GLN A 92 -0.54 -7.64 10.65
C GLN A 92 -0.10 -7.94 12.08
N HIS A 93 1.11 -7.51 12.48
CA HIS A 93 1.59 -7.67 13.85
C HIS A 93 0.71 -6.89 14.84
N VAL A 94 0.48 -5.60 14.60
CA VAL A 94 -0.36 -4.74 15.45
C VAL A 94 -1.78 -5.30 15.56
N ARG A 95 -2.38 -5.76 14.45
CA ARG A 95 -3.70 -6.40 14.45
C ARG A 95 -3.71 -7.67 15.29
N LYS A 96 -2.69 -8.54 15.15
CA LYS A 96 -2.57 -9.80 15.91
C LYS A 96 -2.49 -9.57 17.42
N THR A 97 -1.84 -8.49 17.85
CA THR A 97 -1.69 -8.15 19.28
C THR A 97 -2.82 -7.27 19.81
N GLY A 98 -3.82 -6.94 18.99
CA GLY A 98 -4.91 -6.05 19.37
C GLY A 98 -4.44 -4.64 19.73
N GLY A 99 -3.32 -4.18 19.16
CA GLY A 99 -2.71 -2.88 19.47
C GLY A 99 -1.90 -2.83 20.77
N ALA A 100 -1.72 -3.96 21.47
CA ALA A 100 -0.90 -4.02 22.67
C ALA A 100 0.61 -3.86 22.38
N GLU A 101 1.03 -4.16 21.15
CA GLU A 101 2.39 -3.97 20.67
C GLU A 101 2.36 -3.04 19.44
N VAL A 102 3.26 -2.06 19.39
CA VAL A 102 3.39 -1.12 18.28
C VAL A 102 4.75 -1.26 17.61
N THR A 103 4.78 -0.96 16.31
CA THR A 103 5.93 -1.11 15.43
C THR A 103 6.55 0.27 15.16
N PRO A 104 7.67 0.62 15.83
CA PRO A 104 8.29 1.94 15.71
C PRO A 104 8.89 2.21 14.32
N SER A 105 9.40 3.44 14.11
CA SER A 105 9.96 3.88 12.82
C SER A 105 11.07 2.95 12.33
N GLY A 106 10.91 2.42 11.12
CA GLY A 106 11.86 1.47 10.51
C GLY A 106 11.71 0.03 11.00
N TRP A 107 10.67 -0.30 11.77
CA TRP A 107 10.45 -1.66 12.25
C TRP A 107 10.30 -2.67 11.10
N GLU A 108 10.93 -3.82 11.27
CA GLU A 108 10.83 -5.01 10.44
C GLU A 108 10.57 -6.25 11.33
N PRO A 109 10.07 -7.37 10.76
CA PRO A 109 9.91 -8.60 11.52
C PRO A 109 11.20 -9.03 12.20
N GLY A 110 11.12 -9.31 13.50
CA GLY A 110 12.27 -9.66 14.34
C GLY A 110 12.88 -8.47 15.09
N CYS A 111 12.56 -7.23 14.70
CA CYS A 111 12.91 -6.05 15.49
C CYS A 111 12.09 -5.99 16.80
N PRO A 112 12.65 -5.37 17.86
CA PRO A 112 11.90 -5.07 19.07
C PRO A 112 10.64 -4.25 18.78
N VAL A 113 9.58 -4.52 19.53
CA VAL A 113 8.31 -3.77 19.52
C VAL A 113 8.19 -2.97 20.80
N LEU A 114 7.34 -1.95 20.80
CA LEU A 114 7.05 -1.15 22.00
C LEU A 114 5.66 -1.50 22.54
N LYS A 115 5.48 -1.41 23.86
CA LYS A 115 4.18 -1.63 24.51
C LYS A 115 3.64 -0.31 25.05
N PRO A 116 2.65 0.31 24.40
CA PRO A 116 2.15 1.62 24.80
C PRO A 116 1.75 1.67 26.28
N GLY A 117 2.14 2.73 26.97
CA GLY A 117 1.80 2.93 28.38
C GLY A 117 2.36 4.24 28.92
N VAL A 118 1.86 4.66 30.09
CA VAL A 118 2.28 5.93 30.74
C VAL A 118 3.80 5.99 30.95
N ASN A 119 4.44 4.84 31.19
CA ASN A 119 5.88 4.74 31.40
C ASN A 119 6.71 5.10 30.16
N LEU A 120 6.15 4.98 28.94
CA LEU A 120 6.84 5.29 27.69
C LEU A 120 6.72 6.76 27.27
N VAL A 121 5.85 7.56 27.91
CA VAL A 121 5.61 8.95 27.52
C VAL A 121 6.89 9.77 27.70
N GLY A 122 7.43 10.30 26.60
CA GLY A 122 8.71 11.04 26.59
C GLY A 122 9.95 10.17 26.75
N LYS A 123 9.81 8.84 26.83
CA LYS A 123 10.89 7.88 27.12
C LYS A 123 11.10 6.83 26.04
N VAL A 124 10.45 6.98 24.88
CA VAL A 124 10.62 6.06 23.75
C VAL A 124 12.09 5.85 23.38
N TRP A 125 12.93 6.88 23.52
CA TRP A 125 14.38 6.81 23.24
C TRP A 125 15.15 5.85 24.17
N GLU A 126 14.62 5.52 25.35
CA GLU A 126 15.22 4.57 26.29
C GLU A 126 15.08 3.13 25.76
N GLU A 127 13.96 2.84 25.09
CA GLU A 127 13.62 1.50 24.58
C GLU A 127 13.90 1.33 23.08
N TRP A 128 13.80 2.41 22.29
CA TRP A 128 14.00 2.40 20.84
C TRP A 128 15.22 3.23 20.45
N LYS A 129 16.26 2.55 19.97
CA LYS A 129 17.46 3.16 19.40
C LYS A 129 17.48 2.84 17.91
N GLN A 130 17.35 3.87 17.08
CA GLN A 130 17.66 3.73 15.66
C GLN A 130 19.17 3.59 15.52
N ASN A 131 19.61 2.50 14.89
CA ASN A 131 21.00 2.36 14.46
C ASN A 131 21.27 3.28 13.26
#